data_AF-I1JVP8-F1
#
_entry.id   AF-I1JVP8-F1
#
_cell.length_a   1.000
_cell.length_b   1.000
_cell.length_c   1.000
_cell.angle_alpha   90.00
_cell.angle_beta   90.00
_cell.angle_gamma   90.00
#
_symmetry.space_group_name_H-M   'P 1'
#
loop_
_entity.id
_entity.type
_entity.pdbx_description
1 polymer ?
#
loop_
_entity_poly.entity_id
_entity_poly.type
_entity_poly.pdbx_seq_one_letter_code
_entity_poly.pdbx_strand_id
1 'polypeptide(L)'
;MLPLPLLQFQSFLTWDSLNMNMDMEVSTSFHDFLYRMRHPASLDLVRSIKSFIVSFSFHQPKPENDGKRVQDFFVSMEAAIRDHSLWTTASEEDIDCAMQGLEKYIMTKLFSRTFSASAEDAKIDNEISSKICLLQTFLKPEHLDIPPILQNEALWLLAEKELLKINAFKAPHEKLLSIMNCCRIINNLLLNAAMSEYVPAGADGFLPVLIYVTIKANPPKLHSNLKFIKLYTRQAKLISEAEYYFTNLVSAKTFIVDLNAKSLSMDEIKYKESMQAAKLTNKVTSELSAACQMSQQETDDSSCSKKMHNKLDDTGVLLHGSNYPYMEAKSKELTVGDVDMLLSDYKDLVAKYTILCKAIGCLSTAEREPLLRHLEMQGPETLLNFTAPSDHHRHK
;
A
#
# COMPACT_ATOMS: atom_id res chain seq x y z
N MET A 1 -22.01 -36.39 30.79
CA MET A 1 -21.79 -34.98 30.41
C MET A 1 -21.12 -34.99 29.05
N LEU A 2 -21.86 -34.78 27.98
CA LEU A 2 -21.27 -34.56 26.66
C LEU A 2 -20.64 -33.15 26.66
N PRO A 3 -19.41 -32.98 26.16
CA PRO A 3 -18.74 -31.70 26.17
C PRO A 3 -19.45 -30.78 25.17
N LEU A 4 -20.01 -29.69 25.69
CA LEU A 4 -20.43 -28.55 24.86
C LEU A 4 -19.22 -28.08 24.06
N PRO A 5 -19.31 -27.96 22.73
CA PRO A 5 -18.22 -27.38 21.97
C PRO A 5 -18.12 -25.92 22.39
N LEU A 6 -16.92 -25.54 22.84
CA LEU A 6 -16.46 -24.15 22.84
C LEU A 6 -16.51 -23.66 21.40
N LEU A 7 -17.71 -23.30 20.95
CA LEU A 7 -17.94 -22.52 19.77
C LEU A 7 -17.04 -21.30 19.87
N GLN A 8 -16.28 -21.11 18.81
CA GLN A 8 -15.28 -20.07 18.54
C GLN A 8 -15.88 -18.66 18.66
N PHE A 9 -16.35 -18.29 19.84
CA PHE A 9 -16.76 -16.95 20.16
C PHE A 9 -15.48 -16.09 20.22
N GLN A 10 -15.37 -15.17 19.25
CA GLN A 10 -14.57 -13.94 19.26
C GLN A 10 -13.30 -13.81 18.39
N SER A 11 -12.96 -14.73 17.48
CA SER A 11 -12.00 -14.38 16.39
C SER A 11 -12.66 -13.70 15.18
N PHE A 12 -14.00 -13.65 15.14
CA PHE A 12 -14.79 -12.98 14.10
C PHE A 12 -15.38 -11.62 14.53
N LEU A 13 -14.76 -10.94 15.50
CA LEU A 13 -14.74 -9.47 15.41
C LEU A 13 -13.90 -9.17 14.17
N THR A 14 -14.55 -9.18 13.01
CA THR A 14 -13.86 -9.14 11.73
C THR A 14 -12.91 -7.95 11.71
N TRP A 15 -11.70 -8.15 11.21
CA TRP A 15 -10.72 -7.08 11.01
C TRP A 15 -11.34 -5.90 10.26
N ASP A 16 -12.28 -6.19 9.35
CA ASP A 16 -13.13 -5.20 8.68
C ASP A 16 -13.99 -4.40 9.67
N SER A 17 -14.62 -5.01 10.67
CA SER A 17 -15.36 -4.30 11.73
C SER A 17 -14.44 -3.43 12.60
N LEU A 18 -13.23 -3.89 12.93
CA LEU A 18 -12.26 -3.09 13.69
C LEU A 18 -11.75 -1.90 12.88
N ASN A 19 -11.43 -2.10 11.59
CA ASN A 19 -10.97 -1.04 10.70
C ASN A 19 -12.10 -0.06 10.37
N MET A 20 -13.33 -0.54 10.10
CA MET A 20 -14.51 0.29 9.88
C MET A 20 -14.84 1.12 11.12
N ASN A 21 -14.78 0.56 12.33
CA ASN A 21 -15.03 1.30 13.55
C ASN A 21 -13.98 2.41 13.77
N MET A 22 -12.69 2.11 13.58
CA MET A 22 -11.63 3.12 13.75
C MET A 22 -11.69 4.22 12.68
N ASP A 23 -11.88 3.88 11.41
CA ASP A 23 -12.02 4.86 10.33
C ASP A 23 -13.30 5.71 10.52
N MET A 24 -14.41 5.11 10.96
CA MET A 24 -15.65 5.82 11.30
C MET A 24 -15.48 6.72 12.53
N GLU A 25 -14.81 6.29 13.59
CA GLU A 25 -14.54 7.11 14.78
C GLU A 25 -13.69 8.35 14.42
N VAL A 26 -12.63 8.19 13.62
CA VAL A 26 -11.79 9.30 13.15
C VAL A 26 -12.58 10.24 12.23
N SER A 27 -13.46 9.71 11.37
CA SER A 27 -14.30 10.52 10.49
C SER A 27 -15.39 11.27 11.27
N THR A 28 -16.02 10.62 12.24
CA THR A 28 -17.09 11.20 13.07
C THR A 28 -16.53 12.30 13.97
N SER A 29 -15.41 12.03 14.66
CA SER A 29 -14.72 13.02 15.48
C SER A 29 -14.30 14.27 14.68
N PHE A 30 -13.82 14.08 13.44
CA PHE A 30 -13.47 15.22 12.58
C PHE A 30 -14.70 16.03 12.14
N HIS A 31 -15.81 15.36 11.80
CA HIS A 31 -17.05 16.04 11.46
C HIS A 31 -17.58 16.86 12.65
N ASP A 32 -17.54 16.30 13.86
CA ASP A 32 -18.00 16.96 15.08
C ASP A 32 -17.12 18.16 15.44
N PHE A 33 -15.80 18.03 15.28
CA PHE A 33 -14.87 19.16 15.38
C PHE A 33 -15.24 20.29 14.42
N LEU A 34 -15.46 19.98 13.14
CA LEU A 34 -15.84 20.99 12.14
C LEU A 34 -17.20 21.61 12.44
N TYR A 35 -18.16 20.83 12.94
CA TYR A 35 -19.47 21.32 13.34
C TYR A 35 -19.36 22.35 14.48
N ARG A 36 -18.59 22.05 15.53
CA ARG A 36 -18.35 22.99 16.63
C ARG A 36 -17.59 24.24 16.19
N MET A 37 -16.60 24.09 15.30
CA MET A 37 -15.83 25.21 14.73
C MET A 37 -16.62 26.09 13.74
N ARG A 38 -17.81 25.66 13.30
CA ARG A 38 -18.74 26.51 12.53
C ARG A 38 -19.63 27.36 13.45
N HIS A 39 -19.72 27.03 14.74
CA HIS A 39 -20.56 27.75 15.68
C HIS A 39 -20.00 29.17 15.91
N PRO A 40 -20.84 30.24 15.91
CA PRO A 40 -20.38 31.62 16.09
C PRO A 40 -19.58 31.86 17.38
N ALA A 41 -19.85 31.09 18.44
CA ALA A 41 -19.09 31.21 19.69
C ALA A 41 -17.62 30.76 19.54
N SER A 42 -17.28 29.92 18.56
CA SER A 42 -15.91 29.42 18.35
C SER A 42 -15.03 30.34 17.48
N LEU A 43 -15.53 31.52 17.09
CA LEU A 43 -14.87 32.40 16.13
C LEU A 43 -13.45 32.80 16.54
N ASP A 44 -13.19 32.99 17.82
CA ASP A 44 -11.85 33.33 18.33
C ASP A 44 -10.86 32.18 18.14
N LEU A 45 -11.28 30.94 18.38
CA LEU A 45 -10.48 29.74 18.09
C LEU A 45 -10.20 29.63 16.59
N VAL A 46 -11.21 29.82 15.75
CA VAL A 46 -11.06 29.77 14.29
C VAL A 46 -10.10 30.85 13.78
N ARG A 47 -10.19 32.08 14.32
CA ARG A 47 -9.26 33.16 13.99
C ARG A 47 -7.83 32.81 14.40
N SER A 48 -7.66 32.25 15.60
CA SER A 48 -6.35 31.80 16.10
C SER A 48 -5.74 30.72 15.19
N ILE A 49 -6.52 29.69 14.81
CA ILE A 49 -6.09 28.63 13.87
C ILE A 49 -5.70 29.21 12.51
N LYS A 50 -6.53 30.08 11.93
CA LYS A 50 -6.23 30.70 10.62
C LYS A 50 -4.99 31.59 10.70
N SER A 51 -4.87 32.40 11.76
CA SER A 51 -3.72 33.25 12.02
C SER A 51 -2.44 32.42 12.14
N PHE A 52 -2.49 31.30 12.85
CA PHE A 52 -1.37 30.37 12.96
C PHE A 52 -0.95 29.80 11.60
N ILE A 53 -1.89 29.27 10.81
CA ILE A 53 -1.60 28.70 9.47
C ILE A 53 -0.96 29.75 8.54
N VAL A 54 -1.51 30.96 8.54
CA VAL A 54 -1.00 32.08 7.73
C VAL A 54 0.39 32.49 8.21
N SER A 55 0.58 32.69 9.52
CA SER A 55 1.85 33.05 10.11
C SER A 55 2.92 31.97 9.85
N PHE A 56 2.57 30.70 9.97
CA PHE A 56 3.46 29.57 9.66
C PHE A 56 3.94 29.61 8.21
N SER A 57 3.07 30.06 7.29
CA SER A 57 3.38 30.17 5.86
C SER A 57 4.38 31.30 5.52
N PHE A 58 4.67 32.23 6.42
CA PHE A 58 5.63 33.30 6.15
C PHE A 58 7.08 32.98 6.54
N HIS A 59 7.32 31.86 7.22
CA HIS A 59 8.65 31.51 7.73
C HIS A 59 9.42 30.63 6.73
N GLN A 60 10.75 30.60 6.80
CA GLN A 60 11.53 29.61 6.05
C GLN A 60 11.34 28.22 6.67
N PRO A 61 11.10 27.16 5.88
CA PRO A 61 10.95 25.80 6.41
C PRO A 61 12.18 25.36 7.21
N LYS A 62 11.97 24.98 8.46
CA LYS A 62 12.99 24.42 9.37
C LYS A 62 12.34 23.32 10.21
N PRO A 63 12.47 22.04 9.84
CA PRO A 63 11.66 20.94 10.37
C PRO A 63 11.59 20.89 11.91
N GLU A 64 12.70 21.07 12.62
CA GLU A 64 12.77 20.97 14.08
C GLU A 64 12.06 22.15 14.77
N ASN A 65 12.25 23.36 14.24
CA ASN A 65 11.58 24.57 14.74
C ASN A 65 10.08 24.55 14.39
N ASP A 66 9.75 24.07 13.20
CA ASP A 66 8.39 23.92 12.70
C ASP A 66 7.61 22.91 13.55
N GLY A 67 8.23 21.76 13.88
CA GLY A 67 7.69 20.78 14.81
C GLY A 67 7.39 21.40 16.18
N LYS A 68 8.37 22.06 16.80
CA LYS A 68 8.17 22.72 18.10
C LYS A 68 7.03 23.74 18.06
N ARG A 69 6.98 24.57 17.04
CA ARG A 69 5.94 25.60 16.88
C ARG A 69 4.53 25.02 16.75
N VAL A 70 4.39 23.90 16.03
CA VAL A 70 3.11 23.18 15.93
C VAL A 70 2.72 22.58 17.28
N GLN A 71 3.66 21.98 18.01
CA GLN A 71 3.39 21.41 19.35
C GLN A 71 2.99 22.49 20.36
N ASP A 72 3.72 23.61 20.41
CA ASP A 72 3.40 24.75 21.28
C ASP A 72 2.00 25.30 20.97
N PHE A 73 1.62 25.35 19.68
CA PHE A 73 0.28 25.75 19.28
C PHE A 73 -0.80 24.74 19.70
N PHE A 74 -0.54 23.43 19.58
CA PHE A 74 -1.49 22.41 20.07
C PHE A 74 -1.70 22.52 21.57
N VAL A 75 -0.64 22.69 22.36
CA VAL A 75 -0.76 22.88 23.82
C VAL A 75 -1.57 24.14 24.16
N SER A 76 -1.27 25.25 23.49
CA SER A 76 -2.01 26.51 23.70
C SER A 76 -3.48 26.38 23.29
N MET A 77 -3.77 25.69 22.19
CA MET A 77 -5.13 25.51 21.70
C MET A 77 -5.92 24.52 22.56
N GLU A 78 -5.28 23.49 23.10
CA GLU A 78 -5.90 22.57 24.04
C GLU A 78 -6.37 23.32 25.30
N ALA A 79 -5.52 24.17 25.87
CA ALA A 79 -5.89 25.01 27.00
C ALA A 79 -7.07 25.94 26.65
N ALA A 80 -7.04 26.56 25.46
CA ALA A 80 -8.12 27.43 25.00
C ALA A 80 -9.44 26.69 24.76
N ILE A 81 -9.40 25.45 24.24
CA ILE A 81 -10.59 24.61 24.04
C ILE A 81 -11.18 24.18 25.39
N ARG A 82 -10.34 23.77 26.34
CA ARG A 82 -10.77 23.34 27.69
C ARG A 82 -11.46 24.47 28.47
N ASP A 83 -11.00 25.71 28.32
CA ASP A 83 -11.61 26.88 28.94
C ASP A 83 -12.82 27.44 28.15
N HIS A 84 -13.09 26.92 26.95
CA HIS A 84 -14.13 27.47 26.09
C HIS A 84 -15.53 27.03 26.51
N SER A 85 -16.48 27.96 26.42
CA SER A 85 -17.91 27.76 26.70
C SER A 85 -18.59 26.61 25.93
N LEU A 86 -18.02 26.14 24.82
CA LEU A 86 -18.59 25.07 23.99
C LEU A 86 -18.16 23.68 24.48
N TRP A 87 -17.14 23.60 25.35
CA TRP A 87 -16.59 22.36 25.88
C TRP A 87 -16.67 22.29 27.42
N THR A 88 -17.39 23.21 28.06
CA THR A 88 -17.53 23.23 29.53
C THR A 88 -18.12 21.94 30.11
N THR A 89 -18.96 21.24 29.34
CA THR A 89 -19.57 19.95 29.74
C THR A 89 -19.01 18.77 28.94
N ALA A 90 -17.92 18.97 28.20
CA ALA A 90 -17.32 17.93 27.37
C ALA A 90 -16.52 16.94 28.22
N SER A 91 -16.53 15.66 27.84
CA SER A 91 -15.66 14.66 28.48
C SER A 91 -14.20 14.80 28.01
N GLU A 92 -13.28 14.11 28.67
CA GLU A 92 -11.88 14.06 28.20
C GLU A 92 -11.77 13.44 26.80
N GLU A 93 -12.64 12.47 26.47
CA GLU A 93 -12.73 11.89 25.13
C GLU A 93 -13.21 12.91 24.10
N ASP A 94 -14.20 13.75 24.43
CA ASP A 94 -14.68 14.82 23.54
C ASP A 94 -13.59 15.87 23.26
N ILE A 95 -12.83 16.25 24.30
CA ILE A 95 -11.68 17.16 24.15
C ILE A 95 -10.63 16.52 23.25
N ASP A 96 -10.32 15.25 23.47
CA ASP A 96 -9.33 14.56 22.66
C ASP A 96 -9.76 14.40 21.19
N CYS A 97 -11.03 14.06 20.93
CA CYS A 97 -11.62 14.06 19.59
C CYS A 97 -11.50 15.43 18.92
N ALA A 98 -11.78 16.51 19.65
CA ALA A 98 -11.60 17.87 19.14
C ALA A 98 -10.12 18.17 18.81
N MET A 99 -9.18 17.72 19.66
CA MET A 99 -7.75 17.88 19.43
C MET A 99 -7.22 17.05 18.25
N GLN A 100 -7.75 15.84 18.03
CA GLN A 100 -7.48 15.05 16.82
C GLN A 100 -8.01 15.76 15.57
N GLY A 101 -9.22 16.32 15.64
CA GLY A 101 -9.80 17.09 14.54
C GLY A 101 -9.00 18.34 14.20
N LEU A 102 -8.50 19.04 15.23
CA LEU A 102 -7.58 20.17 15.10
C LEU A 102 -6.27 19.77 14.43
N GLU A 103 -5.63 18.69 14.89
CA GLU A 103 -4.39 18.15 14.30
C GLU A 103 -4.60 17.83 12.82
N LYS A 104 -5.67 17.10 12.48
CA LYS A 104 -6.04 16.75 11.11
C LYS A 104 -6.23 17.99 10.24
N TYR A 105 -6.96 19.00 10.75
CA TYR A 105 -7.22 20.23 10.01
C TYR A 105 -5.92 21.00 9.71
N ILE A 106 -5.11 21.26 10.74
CA ILE A 106 -3.88 22.05 10.63
C ILE A 106 -2.86 21.33 9.76
N MET A 107 -2.60 20.06 10.04
CA MET A 107 -1.56 19.32 9.33
C MET A 107 -1.92 19.05 7.88
N THR A 108 -3.21 18.90 7.55
CA THR A 108 -3.65 18.84 6.15
C THR A 108 -3.37 20.14 5.39
N LYS A 109 -3.54 21.30 6.03
CA LYS A 109 -3.26 22.61 5.42
C LYS A 109 -1.76 22.90 5.32
N LEU A 110 -0.97 22.43 6.27
CA LEU A 110 0.48 22.63 6.29
C LEU A 110 1.27 21.54 5.54
N PHE A 111 0.62 20.45 5.12
CA PHE A 111 1.26 19.24 4.58
C PHE A 111 2.30 19.51 3.49
N SER A 112 1.99 20.36 2.51
CA SER A 112 2.89 20.67 1.38
C SER A 112 4.19 21.36 1.80
N ARG A 113 4.24 21.91 3.01
CA ARG A 113 5.40 22.60 3.57
C ARG A 113 6.14 21.80 4.63
N THR A 114 5.49 20.81 5.22
CA THR A 114 6.01 20.07 6.38
C THR A 114 6.40 18.64 6.03
N PHE A 115 5.81 18.05 4.99
CA PHE A 115 6.11 16.69 4.54
C PHE A 115 7.08 16.69 3.36
N SER A 116 8.22 15.99 3.50
CA SER A 116 9.26 15.88 2.46
C SER A 116 9.71 17.26 1.95
N ALA A 117 9.86 18.21 2.88
CA ALA A 117 10.07 19.63 2.56
C ALA A 117 11.50 19.94 2.10
N SER A 118 12.48 19.10 2.45
CA SER A 118 13.88 19.28 2.09
C SER A 118 14.31 18.28 1.01
N ALA A 119 15.26 18.69 0.17
CA ALA A 119 15.82 17.83 -0.87
C ALA A 119 16.57 16.62 -0.26
N GLU A 120 17.12 16.79 0.95
CA GLU A 120 17.79 15.75 1.71
C GLU A 120 16.81 14.64 2.13
N ASP A 121 15.62 15.00 2.62
CA ASP A 121 14.61 14.01 2.99
C ASP A 121 14.17 13.19 1.76
N ALA A 122 13.94 13.86 0.62
CA ALA A 122 13.58 13.19 -0.64
C ALA A 122 14.70 12.27 -1.16
N LYS A 123 15.98 12.67 -1.00
CA LYS A 123 17.13 11.84 -1.34
C LYS A 123 17.19 10.58 -0.47
N ILE A 124 17.03 10.73 0.86
CA ILE A 124 17.01 9.60 1.79
C ILE A 124 15.87 8.63 1.47
N ASP A 125 14.67 9.15 1.19
CA ASP A 125 13.52 8.32 0.80
C ASP A 125 13.81 7.50 -0.47
N ASN A 126 14.42 8.12 -1.48
CA ASN A 126 14.78 7.43 -2.73
C ASN A 126 15.86 6.36 -2.51
N GLU A 127 16.87 6.63 -1.67
CA GLU A 127 17.92 5.68 -1.32
C GLU A 127 17.34 4.47 -0.58
N ILE A 128 16.46 4.70 0.40
CA ILE A 128 15.76 3.64 1.14
C ILE A 128 14.90 2.81 0.20
N SER A 129 14.06 3.45 -0.63
CA SER A 129 13.17 2.73 -1.52
C SER A 129 13.92 1.90 -2.56
N SER A 130 15.02 2.45 -3.11
CA SER A 130 15.90 1.72 -4.03
C SER A 130 16.55 0.52 -3.36
N LYS A 131 17.01 0.68 -2.10
CA LYS A 131 17.61 -0.41 -1.33
C LYS A 131 16.57 -1.51 -1.03
N ILE A 132 15.37 -1.14 -0.59
CA ILE A 132 14.28 -2.10 -0.35
C ILE A 132 13.95 -2.87 -1.64
N CYS A 133 13.83 -2.19 -2.77
CA CYS A 133 13.53 -2.82 -4.06
C CYS A 133 14.57 -3.90 -4.44
N LEU A 134 15.86 -3.66 -4.17
CA LEU A 134 16.89 -4.69 -4.36
C LEU A 134 16.72 -5.87 -3.39
N LEU A 135 16.50 -5.58 -2.11
CA LEU A 135 16.30 -6.60 -1.07
C LEU A 135 15.09 -7.49 -1.36
N GLN A 136 13.99 -6.94 -1.87
CA GLN A 136 12.79 -7.70 -2.23
C GLN A 136 13.06 -8.87 -3.19
N THR A 137 14.09 -8.75 -4.03
CA THR A 137 14.42 -9.73 -5.08
C THR A 137 14.97 -11.05 -4.52
N PHE A 138 15.69 -11.01 -3.41
CA PHE A 138 16.38 -12.19 -2.88
C PHE A 138 16.18 -12.44 -1.38
N LEU A 139 15.69 -11.46 -0.63
CA LEU A 139 15.49 -11.61 0.81
C LEU A 139 14.31 -12.54 1.08
N LYS A 140 14.60 -13.59 1.86
CA LYS A 140 13.66 -14.59 2.33
C LYS A 140 13.49 -14.47 3.86
N PRO A 141 12.39 -15.01 4.43
CA PRO A 141 12.16 -14.96 5.87
C PRO A 141 13.31 -15.57 6.70
N GLU A 142 13.99 -16.61 6.18
CA GLU A 142 15.08 -17.29 6.88
C GLU A 142 16.32 -16.40 7.05
N HIS A 143 16.52 -15.40 6.18
CA HIS A 143 17.63 -14.44 6.34
C HIS A 143 17.44 -13.48 7.52
N LEU A 144 16.23 -13.40 8.06
CA LEU A 144 15.88 -12.61 9.23
C LEU A 144 15.51 -13.50 10.42
N ASP A 145 15.91 -14.78 10.38
CA ASP A 145 15.63 -15.76 11.45
C ASP A 145 14.13 -15.92 11.77
N ILE A 146 13.25 -15.72 10.77
CA ILE A 146 11.80 -15.89 10.94
C ILE A 146 11.44 -17.37 10.85
N PRO A 147 10.93 -18.01 11.92
CA PRO A 147 10.59 -19.42 11.91
C PRO A 147 9.38 -19.71 11.01
N PRO A 148 9.29 -20.93 10.43
CA PRO A 148 8.19 -21.33 9.54
C PRO A 148 6.79 -21.10 10.10
N ILE A 149 6.61 -21.23 11.42
CA ILE A 149 5.32 -21.01 12.11
C ILE A 149 4.80 -19.57 11.95
N LEU A 150 5.69 -18.60 11.75
CA LEU A 150 5.35 -17.20 11.52
C LEU A 150 5.20 -16.87 10.03
N GLN A 151 5.40 -17.83 9.13
CA GLN A 151 5.31 -17.62 7.69
C GLN A 151 3.86 -17.73 7.21
N ASN A 152 3.09 -16.67 7.43
CA ASN A 152 1.71 -16.55 6.95
C ASN A 152 1.60 -15.46 5.89
N GLU A 153 1.64 -15.87 4.62
CA GLU A 153 1.60 -14.95 3.47
C GLU A 153 0.35 -14.06 3.45
N ALA A 154 -0.81 -14.58 3.85
CA ALA A 154 -2.06 -13.82 3.86
C ALA A 154 -2.01 -12.70 4.91
N LEU A 155 -1.55 -12.99 6.13
CA LEU A 155 -1.44 -11.97 7.20
C LEU A 155 -0.34 -10.96 6.90
N TRP A 156 0.78 -11.40 6.32
CA TRP A 156 1.82 -10.47 5.85
C TRP A 156 1.29 -9.52 4.78
N LEU A 157 0.57 -10.04 3.78
CA LEU A 157 -0.02 -9.21 2.74
C LEU A 157 -1.03 -8.19 3.31
N LEU A 158 -1.81 -8.56 4.34
CA LEU A 158 -2.68 -7.60 5.03
C LEU A 158 -1.87 -6.52 5.76
N ALA A 159 -0.81 -6.91 6.47
CA ALA A 159 0.07 -5.96 7.16
C ALA A 159 0.76 -5.00 6.18
N GLU A 160 1.23 -5.52 5.03
CA GLU A 160 1.80 -4.73 3.94
C GLU A 160 0.80 -3.70 3.41
N LYS A 161 -0.45 -4.12 3.17
CA LYS A 161 -1.53 -3.22 2.72
C LYS A 161 -1.82 -2.12 3.73
N GLU A 162 -1.88 -2.43 5.03
CA GLU A 162 -2.05 -1.41 6.08
C GLU A 162 -0.90 -0.41 6.08
N LEU A 163 0.35 -0.90 6.03
CA LEU A 163 1.53 -0.04 6.03
C LEU A 163 1.60 0.87 4.79
N LEU A 164 1.15 0.38 3.62
CA LEU A 164 1.10 1.17 2.39
C LEU A 164 0.14 2.37 2.47
N LYS A 165 -0.90 2.30 3.32
CA LYS A 165 -1.85 3.42 3.51
C LYS A 165 -1.18 4.67 4.08
N ILE A 166 -0.01 4.55 4.72
CA ILE A 166 0.69 5.67 5.37
C ILE A 166 0.86 6.89 4.46
N ASN A 167 1.10 6.68 3.16
CA ASN A 167 1.31 7.78 2.21
C ASN A 167 0.00 8.38 1.66
N ALA A 168 -1.15 7.73 1.86
CA ALA A 168 -2.47 8.26 1.48
C ALA A 168 -2.96 9.35 2.45
N PHE A 169 -2.50 9.30 3.70
CA PHE A 169 -2.93 10.22 4.76
C PHE A 169 -2.07 11.49 4.84
N LYS A 170 -2.66 12.56 5.36
CA LYS A 170 -1.98 13.85 5.59
C LYS A 170 -1.92 14.23 7.07
N ALA A 171 -2.74 13.63 7.93
CA ALA A 171 -2.68 13.84 9.35
C ALA A 171 -1.68 12.86 10.03
N PRO A 172 -0.87 13.31 10.99
CA PRO A 172 0.04 12.45 11.75
C PRO A 172 -0.68 11.29 12.43
N HIS A 173 -1.83 11.54 13.05
CA HIS A 173 -2.63 10.49 13.70
C HIS A 173 -3.05 9.37 12.74
N GLU A 174 -3.56 9.70 11.55
CA GLU A 174 -3.97 8.70 10.54
C GLU A 174 -2.75 7.90 10.02
N LYS A 175 -1.61 8.57 9.83
CA LYS A 175 -0.35 7.89 9.48
C LYS A 175 0.11 6.94 10.59
N LEU A 176 0.04 7.36 11.85
CA LEU A 176 0.38 6.52 12.99
C LEU A 176 -0.59 5.32 13.12
N LEU A 177 -1.88 5.54 12.89
CA LEU A 177 -2.88 4.47 12.90
C LEU A 177 -2.57 3.40 11.84
N SER A 178 -2.12 3.78 10.64
CA SER A 178 -1.69 2.81 9.61
C SER A 178 -0.52 1.92 10.09
N ILE A 179 0.42 2.48 10.86
CA ILE A 179 1.52 1.74 11.49
C ILE A 179 0.98 0.80 12.57
N MET A 180 0.10 1.31 13.44
CA MET A 180 -0.49 0.53 14.52
C MET A 180 -1.29 -0.66 13.99
N ASN A 181 -2.08 -0.46 12.94
CA ASN A 181 -2.87 -1.52 12.30
C ASN A 181 -1.95 -2.60 11.70
N CYS A 182 -0.89 -2.20 10.98
CA CYS A 182 0.15 -3.13 10.51
C CYS A 182 0.75 -3.95 11.67
N CYS A 183 1.14 -3.29 12.77
CA CYS A 183 1.76 -3.96 13.91
C CYS A 183 0.80 -4.89 14.66
N ARG A 184 -0.49 -4.54 14.76
CA ARG A 184 -1.54 -5.38 15.36
C ARG A 184 -1.78 -6.65 14.56
N ILE A 185 -1.72 -6.61 13.23
CA ILE A 185 -1.80 -7.81 12.38
C ILE A 185 -0.63 -8.75 12.69
N ILE A 186 0.58 -8.20 12.79
CA ILE A 186 1.79 -8.97 13.12
C ILE A 186 1.67 -9.59 14.53
N ASN A 187 1.21 -8.82 15.52
CA ASN A 187 1.01 -9.35 16.87
C ASN A 187 -0.08 -10.43 16.93
N ASN A 188 -1.17 -10.29 16.17
CA ASN A 188 -2.18 -11.33 16.05
C ASN A 188 -1.58 -12.63 15.48
N LEU A 189 -0.73 -12.52 14.45
CA LEU A 189 0.02 -13.66 13.91
C LEU A 189 0.88 -14.33 15.00
N LEU A 190 1.65 -13.55 15.76
CA LEU A 190 2.51 -14.06 16.85
C LEU A 190 1.69 -14.78 17.94
N LEU A 191 0.56 -14.19 18.33
CA LEU A 191 -0.34 -14.77 19.33
C LEU A 191 -0.92 -16.10 18.85
N ASN A 192 -1.37 -16.17 17.60
CA ASN A 192 -1.91 -17.40 17.02
C ASN A 192 -0.84 -18.51 16.95
N ALA A 193 0.40 -18.17 16.60
CA ALA A 193 1.52 -19.11 16.59
C ALA A 193 1.87 -19.62 18.01
N ALA A 194 1.91 -18.72 18.99
CA ALA A 194 2.21 -19.09 20.38
C ALA A 194 1.14 -20.00 21.01
N MET A 195 -0.13 -19.80 20.65
CA MET A 195 -1.23 -20.67 21.08
C MET A 195 -1.17 -22.08 20.45
N SER A 196 -0.57 -22.21 19.26
CA SER A 196 -0.55 -23.47 18.50
C SER A 196 0.59 -24.41 18.92
N GLU A 197 1.80 -23.90 19.16
CA GLU A 197 3.01 -24.76 19.31
C GLU A 197 3.87 -24.44 20.54
N TYR A 198 3.34 -23.73 21.55
CA TYR A 198 4.10 -23.37 22.78
C TYR A 198 5.42 -22.62 22.50
N VAL A 199 5.50 -21.88 21.39
CA VAL A 199 6.63 -20.98 21.12
C VAL A 199 6.44 -19.69 21.93
N PRO A 200 7.48 -19.15 22.62
CA PRO A 200 7.34 -17.91 23.35
C PRO A 200 6.96 -16.75 22.43
N ALA A 201 5.76 -16.18 22.59
CA ALA A 201 5.43 -14.88 22.02
C ALA A 201 6.26 -13.81 22.75
N GLY A 202 7.38 -13.41 22.15
CA GLY A 202 8.27 -12.38 22.67
C GLY A 202 8.56 -11.29 21.64
N ALA A 203 9.08 -10.16 22.11
CA ALA A 203 9.54 -9.06 21.25
C ALA A 203 10.56 -9.53 20.19
N ASP A 204 11.33 -10.57 20.50
CA ASP A 204 12.31 -11.19 19.60
C ASP A 204 11.68 -11.75 18.31
N GLY A 205 10.41 -12.18 18.35
CA GLY A 205 9.68 -12.63 17.16
C GLY A 205 9.02 -11.50 16.36
N PHE A 206 8.79 -10.33 16.99
CA PHE A 206 8.04 -9.24 16.38
C PHE A 206 8.86 -8.42 15.39
N LEU A 207 10.05 -7.96 15.81
CA LEU A 207 10.85 -7.04 15.00
C LEU A 207 11.31 -7.67 13.67
N PRO A 208 11.76 -8.95 13.60
CA PRO A 208 12.11 -9.57 12.32
C PRO A 208 10.94 -9.61 11.34
N VAL A 209 9.74 -9.95 11.81
CA VAL A 209 8.53 -9.97 10.97
C VAL A 209 8.18 -8.57 10.50
N LEU A 210 8.28 -7.55 11.36
CA LEU A 210 8.06 -6.16 10.96
C LEU A 210 9.07 -5.68 9.91
N ILE A 211 10.35 -6.04 10.04
CA ILE A 211 11.38 -5.74 9.03
C ILE A 211 11.01 -6.40 7.70
N TYR A 212 10.64 -7.68 7.73
CA TYR A 212 10.25 -8.42 6.52
C TYR A 212 9.04 -7.80 5.82
N VAL A 213 7.97 -7.52 6.57
CA VAL A 213 6.77 -6.84 6.06
C VAL A 213 7.11 -5.47 5.50
N THR A 214 7.96 -4.70 6.18
CA THR A 214 8.40 -3.36 5.69
C THR A 214 9.14 -3.48 4.36
N ILE A 215 10.00 -4.50 4.21
CA ILE A 215 10.73 -4.76 2.96
C ILE A 215 9.77 -5.19 1.85
N LYS A 216 8.84 -6.11 2.12
CA LYS A 216 7.88 -6.58 1.11
C LYS A 216 6.85 -5.52 0.71
N ALA A 217 6.43 -4.67 1.65
CA ALA A 217 5.58 -3.51 1.36
C ALA A 217 6.29 -2.42 0.55
N ASN A 218 7.55 -2.10 0.87
CA ASN A 218 8.28 -0.93 0.35
C ASN A 218 7.45 0.38 0.42
N PRO A 219 7.05 0.82 1.63
CA PRO A 219 6.18 1.97 1.80
C PRO A 219 6.79 3.25 1.19
N PRO A 220 6.04 3.99 0.34
CA PRO A 220 6.54 5.20 -0.28
C PRO A 220 6.94 6.24 0.76
N LYS A 221 8.09 6.90 0.53
CA LYS A 221 8.59 8.00 1.37
C LYS A 221 8.65 7.63 2.87
N LEU A 222 9.15 6.43 3.18
CA LEU A 222 9.19 5.89 4.54
C LEU A 222 9.87 6.84 5.54
N HIS A 223 11.01 7.43 5.19
CA HIS A 223 11.74 8.35 6.07
C HIS A 223 10.94 9.63 6.31
N SER A 224 10.42 10.27 5.25
CA SER A 224 9.60 11.48 5.41
C SER A 224 8.34 11.22 6.25
N ASN A 225 7.70 10.06 6.08
CA ASN A 225 6.53 9.68 6.89
C ASN A 225 6.87 9.54 8.38
N LEU A 226 7.94 8.82 8.71
CA LEU A 226 8.36 8.64 10.10
C LEU A 226 8.81 9.97 10.75
N LYS A 227 9.56 10.79 10.01
CA LYS A 227 9.96 12.14 10.46
C LYS A 227 8.74 13.01 10.73
N PHE A 228 7.77 13.01 9.82
CA PHE A 228 6.53 13.78 9.94
C PHE A 228 5.72 13.38 11.18
N ILE A 229 5.53 12.07 11.41
CA ILE A 229 4.84 11.57 12.62
C ILE A 229 5.58 12.03 13.88
N LYS A 230 6.91 11.86 13.93
CA LYS A 230 7.70 12.22 15.13
C LYS A 230 7.60 13.70 15.49
N LEU A 231 7.53 14.59 14.49
CA LEU A 231 7.49 16.03 14.71
C LEU A 231 6.09 16.56 15.03
N TYR A 232 5.05 15.99 14.41
CA TYR A 232 3.73 16.61 14.37
C TYR A 232 2.61 15.82 15.06
N THR A 233 2.83 14.57 15.47
CA THR A 233 1.88 13.88 16.36
C THR A 233 1.87 14.58 17.72
N ARG A 234 0.68 14.87 18.26
CA ARG A 234 0.55 15.40 19.63
C ARG A 234 1.24 14.48 20.64
N GLN A 235 2.01 15.04 21.56
CA GLN A 235 2.79 14.27 22.53
C GLN A 235 1.94 13.29 23.36
N ALA A 236 0.71 13.67 23.72
CA ALA A 236 -0.23 12.80 24.45
C ALA A 236 -0.68 11.55 23.66
N LYS A 237 -0.41 11.47 22.35
CA LYS A 237 -0.79 10.35 21.47
C LYS A 237 0.35 9.47 21.04
N LEU A 238 1.60 9.88 21.25
CA LEU A 238 2.77 9.07 20.99
C LEU A 238 3.31 8.50 22.31
N ILE A 239 2.48 7.72 22.99
CA ILE A 239 2.80 7.05 24.25
C ILE A 239 2.45 5.56 24.18
N SER A 240 2.96 4.78 25.14
CA SER A 240 2.62 3.36 25.35
C SER A 240 2.73 2.50 24.08
N GLU A 241 1.66 1.83 23.66
CA GLU A 241 1.61 0.95 22.48
C GLU A 241 2.00 1.71 21.20
N ALA A 242 1.52 2.96 21.04
CA ALA A 242 1.78 3.76 19.86
C ALA A 242 3.26 4.14 19.75
N GLU A 243 3.89 4.52 20.87
CA GLU A 243 5.33 4.80 20.91
C GLU A 243 6.16 3.53 20.65
N TYR A 244 5.76 2.39 21.21
CA TYR A 244 6.43 1.10 21.00
C TYR A 244 6.42 0.69 19.52
N TYR A 245 5.25 0.69 18.86
CA TYR A 245 5.15 0.35 17.43
C TYR A 245 5.87 1.34 16.53
N PHE A 246 5.75 2.64 16.83
CA PHE A 246 6.46 3.67 16.08
C PHE A 246 7.99 3.47 16.18
N THR A 247 8.49 3.23 17.39
CA THR A 247 9.92 2.99 17.64
C THR A 247 10.40 1.74 16.93
N ASN A 248 9.63 0.65 16.92
CA ASN A 248 9.98 -0.56 16.19
C ASN A 248 10.04 -0.34 14.67
N LEU A 249 9.13 0.45 14.09
CA LEU A 249 9.21 0.77 12.66
C LEU A 249 10.41 1.69 12.35
N VAL A 250 10.75 2.62 13.24
CA VAL A 250 11.98 3.42 13.13
C VAL A 250 13.22 2.51 13.21
N SER A 251 13.25 1.54 14.12
CA SER A 251 14.32 0.54 14.21
C SER A 251 14.41 -0.31 12.95
N ALA A 252 13.27 -0.74 12.39
CA ALA A 252 13.24 -1.48 11.13
C ALA A 252 13.80 -0.65 9.97
N LYS A 253 13.41 0.63 9.86
CA LYS A 253 13.99 1.56 8.87
C LYS A 253 15.50 1.67 9.02
N THR A 254 16.00 1.89 10.24
CA THR A 254 17.44 2.03 10.51
C THR A 254 18.19 0.73 10.19
N PHE A 255 17.65 -0.43 10.59
CA PHE A 255 18.20 -1.73 10.23
C PHE A 255 18.31 -1.90 8.71
N ILE A 256 17.25 -1.57 7.96
CA ILE A 256 17.26 -1.63 6.48
C ILE A 256 18.35 -0.71 5.90
N VAL A 257 18.50 0.51 6.42
CA VAL A 257 19.53 1.46 5.96
C VAL A 257 20.94 0.91 6.19
N ASP A 258 21.20 0.30 7.35
CA ASP A 258 22.52 -0.21 7.73
C ASP A 258 22.78 -1.67 7.32
N LEU A 259 21.76 -2.33 6.76
CA LEU A 259 21.80 -3.75 6.37
C LEU A 259 22.97 -4.04 5.45
N ASN A 260 23.77 -5.02 5.86
CA ASN A 260 24.91 -5.56 5.14
C ASN A 260 24.90 -7.11 5.22
N ALA A 261 25.88 -7.76 4.59
CA ALA A 261 25.95 -9.23 4.53
C ALA A 261 25.96 -9.91 5.92
N LYS A 262 26.66 -9.32 6.90
CA LYS A 262 26.75 -9.86 8.27
C LYS A 262 25.41 -9.82 8.99
N SER A 263 24.61 -8.79 8.73
CA SER A 263 23.27 -8.63 9.31
C SER A 263 22.28 -9.72 8.87
N LEU A 264 22.55 -10.39 7.73
CA LEU A 264 21.71 -11.47 7.19
C LEU A 264 22.32 -12.86 7.36
N SER A 265 23.45 -12.98 8.09
CA SER A 265 24.21 -14.23 8.18
C SER A 265 24.59 -14.82 6.81
N MET A 266 24.80 -13.95 5.82
CA MET A 266 25.15 -14.31 4.45
C MET A 266 26.64 -14.05 4.19
N ASP A 267 27.22 -14.85 3.30
CA ASP A 267 28.55 -14.57 2.76
C ASP A 267 28.58 -13.23 1.99
N GLU A 268 29.67 -12.48 2.13
CA GLU A 268 29.79 -11.15 1.52
C GLU A 268 29.78 -11.21 -0.01
N ILE A 269 30.33 -12.26 -0.60
CA ILE A 269 30.34 -12.47 -2.05
C ILE A 269 28.91 -12.78 -2.51
N LYS A 270 28.24 -13.75 -1.86
CA LYS A 270 26.84 -14.11 -2.16
C LYS A 270 25.89 -12.92 -2.04
N TYR A 271 26.08 -12.08 -1.02
CA TYR A 271 25.29 -10.86 -0.83
C TYR A 271 25.52 -9.87 -1.98
N LYS A 272 26.78 -9.61 -2.36
CA LYS A 272 27.12 -8.71 -3.48
C LYS A 272 26.58 -9.23 -4.81
N GLU A 273 26.71 -10.52 -5.08
CA GLU A 273 26.15 -11.17 -6.27
C GLU A 273 24.62 -11.03 -6.31
N SER A 274 23.93 -11.29 -5.20
CA SER A 274 22.47 -11.14 -5.12
C SER A 274 22.03 -9.69 -5.36
N MET A 275 22.77 -8.71 -4.79
CA MET A 275 22.52 -7.29 -5.02
C MET A 275 22.77 -6.87 -6.46
N GLN A 276 23.81 -7.41 -7.11
CA GLN A 276 24.10 -7.14 -8.53
C GLN A 276 23.06 -7.78 -9.45
N ALA A 277 22.67 -9.03 -9.18
CA ALA A 277 21.60 -9.72 -9.90
C ALA A 277 20.28 -8.94 -9.78
N ALA A 278 19.93 -8.46 -8.58
CA ALA A 278 18.74 -7.63 -8.37
C ALA A 278 18.78 -6.31 -9.17
N LYS A 279 19.95 -5.65 -9.25
CA LYS A 279 20.13 -4.44 -10.09
C LYS A 279 19.90 -4.75 -11.57
N LEU A 280 20.39 -5.88 -12.07
CA LEU A 280 20.18 -6.30 -13.45
C LEU A 280 18.69 -6.61 -13.71
N THR A 281 18.04 -7.36 -12.82
CA THR A 281 16.60 -7.67 -12.93
C THR A 281 15.74 -6.41 -12.95
N ASN A 282 16.02 -5.44 -12.09
CA ASN A 282 15.28 -4.18 -12.04
C ASN A 282 15.51 -3.32 -13.29
N LYS A 283 16.74 -3.29 -13.81
CA LYS A 283 17.06 -2.58 -15.06
C LYS A 283 16.31 -3.20 -16.24
N VAL A 284 16.34 -4.53 -16.37
CA VAL A 284 15.62 -5.26 -17.43
C VAL A 284 14.10 -5.02 -17.32
N THR A 285 13.55 -5.03 -16.10
CA THR A 285 12.12 -4.75 -15.87
C THR A 285 11.74 -3.33 -16.28
N SER A 286 12.61 -2.35 -16.02
CA SER A 286 12.40 -0.95 -16.43
C SER A 286 12.56 -0.72 -17.94
N GLU A 287 13.44 -1.47 -18.61
CA GLU A 287 13.63 -1.39 -20.05
C GLU A 287 12.47 -2.07 -20.79
N LEU A 288 11.97 -3.21 -20.29
CA LEU A 288 10.77 -3.87 -20.80
C LEU A 288 9.53 -2.95 -20.68
N SER A 289 9.34 -2.28 -19.54
CA SER A 289 8.22 -1.35 -19.39
C SER A 289 8.35 -0.12 -20.30
N ALA A 290 9.56 0.39 -20.52
CA ALA A 290 9.81 1.49 -21.47
C ALA A 290 9.61 1.06 -22.93
N ALA A 291 10.07 -0.14 -23.32
CA ALA A 291 9.90 -0.67 -24.67
C ALA A 291 8.42 -0.90 -25.01
N CYS A 292 7.62 -1.42 -24.07
CA CYS A 292 6.17 -1.55 -24.25
C CYS A 292 5.47 -0.19 -24.40
N GLN A 293 6.00 0.88 -23.79
CA GLN A 293 5.47 2.24 -23.93
C GLN A 293 5.86 2.88 -25.26
N MET A 294 7.07 2.59 -25.79
CA MET A 294 7.50 3.09 -27.11
C MET A 294 6.75 2.45 -28.28
N SER A 295 6.35 1.17 -28.18
CA SER A 295 5.52 0.51 -29.20
C SER A 295 4.10 1.09 -29.34
N GLN A 296 3.69 2.02 -28.47
CA GLN A 296 2.40 2.71 -28.57
C GLN A 296 2.48 4.13 -29.14
N GLN A 297 3.66 4.62 -29.57
CA GLN A 297 3.78 6.01 -30.02
C GLN A 297 4.57 6.28 -31.31
N GLU A 298 4.96 5.25 -32.07
CA GLU A 298 5.61 5.44 -33.37
C GLU A 298 4.96 4.59 -34.48
N THR A 299 3.92 5.14 -35.11
CA THR A 299 3.64 4.90 -36.55
C THR A 299 3.04 6.17 -37.15
N ASP A 300 3.83 7.25 -37.17
CA ASP A 300 3.62 8.35 -38.09
C ASP A 300 4.91 8.56 -38.89
N ASP A 301 4.71 8.77 -40.19
CA ASP A 301 5.65 9.18 -41.23
C ASP A 301 6.47 8.12 -42.02
N SER A 302 6.11 8.12 -43.31
CA SER A 302 6.92 7.85 -44.50
C SER A 302 6.84 6.46 -45.16
N SER A 303 5.96 6.40 -46.17
CA SER A 303 6.19 5.84 -47.52
C SER A 303 5.36 4.61 -47.94
N CYS A 304 4.30 4.94 -48.69
CA CYS A 304 3.79 4.26 -49.89
C CYS A 304 2.98 2.95 -49.76
N SER A 305 1.67 3.14 -49.91
CA SER A 305 0.74 2.32 -50.70
C SER A 305 0.51 0.86 -50.30
N LYS A 306 -0.54 0.64 -49.51
CA LYS A 306 -1.72 -0.18 -49.90
C LYS A 306 -2.86 0.06 -48.91
N LYS A 307 -3.83 0.86 -49.36
CA LYS A 307 -5.11 1.09 -48.70
C LYS A 307 -5.85 -0.24 -48.55
N MET A 308 -6.13 -0.67 -47.32
CA MET A 308 -7.28 -1.53 -47.06
C MET A 308 -8.18 -0.81 -46.05
N HIS A 309 -9.35 -0.43 -46.54
CA HIS A 309 -10.38 0.28 -45.82
C HIS A 309 -10.89 -0.56 -44.64
N ASN A 310 -10.57 -0.16 -43.41
CA ASN A 310 -11.35 -0.56 -42.25
C ASN A 310 -12.52 0.41 -42.12
N LYS A 311 -13.68 -0.02 -42.64
CA LYS A 311 -14.96 0.66 -42.46
C LYS A 311 -15.41 0.44 -41.02
N LEU A 312 -15.71 1.54 -40.33
CA LEU A 312 -16.35 1.56 -39.01
C LEU A 312 -17.79 1.02 -39.12
N ASP A 313 -18.22 0.23 -38.13
CA ASP A 313 -19.62 -0.13 -37.92
C ASP A 313 -20.14 0.51 -36.61
N ASP A 314 -21.44 0.80 -36.62
CA ASP A 314 -22.15 1.81 -35.81
C ASP A 314 -22.51 1.34 -34.38
N THR A 315 -21.71 0.44 -33.80
CA THR A 315 -21.98 -0.10 -32.45
C THR A 315 -20.85 0.13 -31.45
N GLY A 316 -19.81 0.92 -31.78
CA GLY A 316 -18.87 1.45 -30.78
C GLY A 316 -18.08 0.43 -29.95
N VAL A 317 -18.13 -0.87 -30.30
CA VAL A 317 -17.36 -1.92 -29.65
C VAL A 317 -16.14 -2.23 -30.52
N LEU A 318 -14.95 -1.92 -29.98
CA LEU A 318 -13.64 -2.27 -30.55
C LEU A 318 -13.47 -3.80 -30.58
N LEU A 319 -14.07 -4.47 -31.56
CA LEU A 319 -13.83 -5.89 -31.85
C LEU A 319 -13.27 -6.03 -33.27
N HIS A 320 -12.05 -5.53 -33.48
CA HIS A 320 -11.07 -6.13 -34.39
C HIS A 320 -9.74 -5.38 -34.30
N GLY A 321 -8.89 -5.85 -33.39
CA GLY A 321 -7.53 -5.37 -33.21
C GLY A 321 -6.78 -6.18 -32.16
N SER A 322 -7.06 -7.49 -32.07
CA SER A 322 -6.31 -8.37 -31.19
C SER A 322 -4.87 -8.46 -31.71
N ASN A 323 -3.91 -7.96 -30.92
CA ASN A 323 -2.47 -8.11 -31.12
C ASN A 323 -1.97 -9.57 -30.96
N TYR A 324 -2.83 -10.56 -31.26
CA TYR A 324 -2.54 -11.98 -31.10
C TYR A 324 -2.91 -12.72 -32.39
N PRO A 325 -2.09 -12.61 -33.46
CA PRO A 325 -2.37 -13.18 -34.78
C PRO A 325 -2.52 -14.69 -34.77
N TYR A 326 -1.93 -15.37 -33.77
CA TYR A 326 -1.99 -16.81 -33.61
C TYR A 326 -3.20 -17.32 -32.81
N MET A 327 -4.05 -16.44 -32.28
CA MET A 327 -5.17 -16.84 -31.40
C MET A 327 -6.15 -17.82 -32.08
N GLU A 328 -6.42 -17.61 -33.37
CA GLU A 328 -7.30 -18.46 -34.18
C GLU A 328 -6.51 -19.40 -35.14
N ALA A 329 -5.18 -19.39 -35.05
CA ALA A 329 -4.33 -20.17 -35.95
C ALA A 329 -4.39 -21.66 -35.60
N LYS A 330 -4.58 -22.50 -36.62
CA LYS A 330 -4.55 -23.95 -36.43
C LYS A 330 -3.10 -24.43 -36.39
N SER A 331 -2.82 -25.51 -35.66
CA SER A 331 -1.46 -26.07 -35.53
C SER A 331 -0.77 -26.38 -36.89
N LYS A 332 -1.52 -26.56 -37.98
CA LYS A 332 -0.99 -26.82 -39.33
C LYS A 332 -0.56 -25.55 -40.08
N GLU A 333 -0.96 -24.37 -39.61
CA GLU A 333 -0.66 -23.08 -40.23
C GLU A 333 0.62 -22.45 -39.65
N LEU A 334 1.09 -22.94 -38.50
CA LEU A 334 2.32 -22.50 -37.85
C LEU A 334 3.54 -23.04 -38.60
N THR A 335 4.38 -22.13 -39.08
CA THR A 335 5.69 -22.45 -39.64
C THR A 335 6.78 -22.36 -38.57
N VAL A 336 7.96 -22.91 -38.85
CA VAL A 336 9.12 -22.80 -37.93
C VAL A 336 9.54 -21.33 -37.72
N GLY A 337 9.29 -20.45 -38.70
CA GLY A 337 9.58 -19.02 -38.59
C GLY A 337 8.63 -18.26 -37.66
N ASP A 338 7.43 -18.80 -37.40
CA ASP A 338 6.42 -18.17 -36.53
C ASP A 338 6.69 -18.39 -35.04
N VAL A 339 7.55 -19.36 -34.70
CA VAL A 339 7.79 -19.77 -33.31
C VAL A 339 8.36 -18.64 -32.46
N ASP A 340 9.26 -17.83 -33.02
CA ASP A 340 9.86 -16.70 -32.30
C ASP A 340 8.83 -15.61 -31.98
N MET A 341 7.96 -15.30 -32.94
CA MET A 341 6.86 -14.36 -32.74
C MET A 341 5.82 -14.91 -31.76
N LEU A 342 5.41 -16.17 -31.90
CA LEU A 342 4.48 -16.81 -30.97
C LEU A 342 5.03 -16.84 -29.54
N LEU A 343 6.33 -17.09 -29.36
CA LEU A 343 6.97 -17.05 -28.05
C LEU A 343 7.00 -15.63 -27.47
N SER A 344 7.23 -14.61 -28.30
CA SER A 344 7.15 -13.21 -27.90
C SER A 344 5.74 -12.84 -27.43
N ASP A 345 4.72 -13.17 -28.22
CA ASP A 345 3.31 -12.91 -27.92
C ASP A 345 2.86 -13.64 -26.65
N TYR A 346 3.29 -14.89 -26.48
CA TYR A 346 3.01 -15.65 -25.26
C TYR A 346 3.63 -15.00 -24.01
N LYS A 347 4.89 -14.55 -24.09
CA LYS A 347 5.55 -13.85 -22.98
C LYS A 347 4.83 -12.56 -22.63
N ASP A 348 4.44 -11.78 -23.63
CA ASP A 348 3.67 -10.56 -23.44
C ASP A 348 2.29 -10.84 -22.81
N LEU A 349 1.57 -11.85 -23.30
CA LEU A 349 0.29 -12.27 -22.73
C LEU A 349 0.42 -12.69 -21.26
N VAL A 350 1.44 -13.49 -20.92
CA VAL A 350 1.72 -13.91 -19.54
C VAL A 350 2.06 -12.72 -18.66
N ALA A 351 2.84 -11.75 -19.15
CA ALA A 351 3.17 -10.54 -18.41
C ALA A 351 1.90 -9.71 -18.12
N LYS A 352 1.06 -9.47 -19.14
CA LYS A 352 -0.23 -8.78 -19.00
C LYS A 352 -1.18 -9.50 -18.04
N TYR A 353 -1.29 -10.83 -18.17
CA TYR A 353 -2.11 -11.64 -17.27
C TYR A 353 -1.60 -11.58 -15.82
N THR A 354 -0.28 -11.63 -15.61
CA THR A 354 0.32 -11.51 -14.28
C THR A 354 0.02 -10.16 -13.64
N ILE A 355 0.09 -9.07 -14.42
CA ILE A 355 -0.28 -7.73 -13.96
C ILE A 355 -1.77 -7.67 -13.63
N LEU A 356 -2.63 -8.24 -14.48
CA LEU A 356 -4.07 -8.29 -14.24
C LEU A 356 -4.41 -9.09 -12.98
N CYS A 357 -3.82 -10.27 -12.76
CA CYS A 357 -4.00 -11.06 -11.55
C CYS A 357 -3.57 -10.30 -10.30
N LYS A 358 -2.44 -9.57 -10.36
CA LYS A 358 -2.02 -8.70 -9.26
C LYS A 358 -3.03 -7.59 -9.01
N ALA A 359 -3.53 -6.93 -10.05
CA ALA A 359 -4.55 -5.89 -9.95
C ALA A 359 -5.87 -6.41 -9.35
N ILE A 360 -6.35 -7.58 -9.80
CA ILE A 360 -7.55 -8.23 -9.25
C ILE A 360 -7.32 -8.70 -7.80
N GLY A 361 -6.11 -9.14 -7.46
CA GLY A 361 -5.70 -9.44 -6.08
C GLY A 361 -5.73 -8.22 -5.14
N CYS A 362 -5.56 -7.01 -5.71
CA CYS A 362 -5.64 -5.74 -4.99
C CYS A 362 -7.08 -5.23 -4.78
N LEU A 363 -8.06 -5.67 -5.57
CA LEU A 363 -9.47 -5.26 -5.41
C LEU A 363 -10.10 -5.88 -4.15
N SER A 364 -10.90 -5.10 -3.44
CA SER A 364 -11.66 -5.56 -2.28
C SER A 364 -12.79 -6.52 -2.70
N THR A 365 -13.27 -7.37 -1.78
CA THR A 365 -14.38 -8.30 -2.05
C THR A 365 -15.64 -7.59 -2.56
N ALA A 366 -15.89 -6.34 -2.15
CA ALA A 366 -17.01 -5.53 -2.61
C ALA A 366 -16.90 -5.10 -4.09
N GLU A 367 -15.69 -5.02 -4.65
CA GLU A 367 -15.43 -4.64 -6.05
C GLU A 367 -15.35 -5.87 -6.99
N ARG A 368 -15.22 -7.09 -6.44
CA ARG A 368 -15.11 -8.33 -7.22
C ARG A 368 -16.46 -8.82 -7.77
N GLU A 369 -17.54 -8.64 -7.01
CA GLU A 369 -18.88 -9.16 -7.38
C GLU A 369 -19.39 -8.62 -8.73
N PRO A 370 -19.29 -7.31 -9.05
CA PRO A 370 -19.74 -6.80 -10.34
C PRO A 370 -18.87 -7.26 -11.52
N LEU A 371 -17.56 -7.42 -11.31
CA LEU A 371 -16.62 -7.83 -12.36
C LEU A 371 -16.75 -9.32 -12.69
N LEU A 372 -16.95 -10.18 -11.69
CA LEU A 372 -17.22 -11.60 -11.91
C LEU A 372 -18.55 -11.81 -12.63
N ARG A 373 -19.62 -11.09 -12.24
CA ARG A 373 -20.90 -11.10 -12.97
C ARG A 373 -20.74 -10.64 -14.43
N HIS A 374 -19.91 -9.64 -14.69
CA HIS A 374 -19.67 -9.15 -16.05
C HIS A 374 -18.85 -10.14 -16.90
N LEU A 375 -17.88 -10.84 -16.29
CA LEU A 375 -17.10 -11.89 -16.95
C LEU A 375 -17.91 -13.18 -17.18
N GLU A 376 -18.78 -13.58 -16.25
CA GLU A 376 -19.70 -14.72 -16.42
C GLU A 376 -20.75 -14.45 -17.50
N MET A 377 -21.25 -13.21 -17.59
CA MET A 377 -22.15 -12.77 -18.67
C MET A 377 -21.49 -12.78 -20.06
N GLN A 378 -20.15 -12.73 -20.13
CA GLN A 378 -19.38 -12.81 -21.38
C GLN A 378 -18.73 -14.19 -21.59
N GLY A 379 -19.00 -15.17 -20.71
CA GLY A 379 -18.64 -16.58 -20.89
C GLY A 379 -19.52 -17.27 -21.94
N PRO A 380 -19.01 -18.29 -22.65
CA PRO A 380 -19.38 -18.55 -24.04
C PRO A 380 -20.57 -19.50 -24.18
N GLU A 381 -21.79 -18.96 -24.33
CA GLU A 381 -22.87 -19.71 -24.99
C GLU A 381 -22.73 -19.71 -26.54
N THR A 382 -21.71 -19.08 -27.12
CA THR A 382 -21.58 -18.95 -28.58
C THR A 382 -20.53 -19.85 -29.24
N LEU A 383 -19.86 -20.76 -28.52
CA LEU A 383 -18.83 -21.64 -29.13
C LEU A 383 -19.08 -23.16 -29.03
N LEU A 384 -20.33 -23.61 -28.86
CA LEU A 384 -20.68 -25.04 -28.89
C LEU A 384 -21.31 -25.55 -30.20
N ASN A 385 -21.18 -24.83 -31.32
CA ASN A 385 -21.75 -25.25 -32.61
C ASN A 385 -20.71 -25.54 -33.72
N PHE A 386 -19.51 -26.00 -33.37
CA PHE A 386 -18.64 -26.66 -34.35
C PHE A 386 -18.72 -28.19 -34.19
N THR A 387 -19.80 -28.73 -34.72
CA THR A 387 -19.95 -30.15 -35.03
C THR A 387 -18.82 -30.55 -35.98
N ALA A 388 -17.86 -31.34 -35.50
CA ALA A 388 -16.81 -31.94 -36.32
C ALA A 388 -17.46 -32.86 -37.37
N PRO A 389 -17.10 -32.75 -38.66
CA PRO A 389 -17.62 -33.66 -39.68
C PRO A 389 -17.05 -35.05 -39.46
N SER A 390 -17.96 -36.03 -39.39
CA SER A 390 -17.71 -37.44 -39.20
C SER A 390 -16.84 -38.04 -40.32
N ASP A 391 -15.71 -38.63 -39.92
CA ASP A 391 -14.90 -39.53 -40.73
C ASP A 391 -15.72 -40.74 -41.19
N HIS A 392 -16.17 -40.70 -42.44
CA HIS A 392 -16.71 -41.87 -43.11
C HIS A 392 -15.55 -42.72 -43.64
N HIS A 393 -15.24 -43.79 -42.90
CA HIS A 393 -14.55 -44.97 -43.36
C HIS A 393 -15.05 -45.43 -44.75
N ARG A 394 -14.18 -45.41 -45.75
CA ARG A 394 -14.29 -46.21 -46.98
C ARG A 394 -12.90 -46.55 -47.51
N HIS A 395 -12.34 -47.67 -47.05
CA HIS A 395 -11.38 -48.45 -47.83
C HIS A 395 -11.57 -49.93 -47.48
N LYS A 396 -12.38 -50.59 -48.31
CA LYS A 396 -12.18 -51.98 -48.71
C LYS A 396 -11.85 -51.95 -50.20
#